data_AF-A0AAW7ZZ55-F1
#
_entry.id   AF-A0AAW7ZZ55-F1
#
_cell.length_a   1.000
_cell.length_b   1.000
_cell.length_c   1.000
_cell.angle_alpha   90.00
_cell.angle_beta   90.00
_cell.angle_gamma   90.00
#
_symmetry.space_group_name_H-M   'P 1'
#
loop_
_entity.id
_entity.type
_entity.pdbx_description
1 polymer ?
#
loop_
_entity_poly.entity_id
_entity_poly.type
_entity_poly.pdbx_seq_one_letter_code
_entity_poly.pdbx_strand_id
1 'polypeptide(L)'
;MAQAQLSLFGQNEAETYHDTSARGFFSLLVQWPTGKRQSSFPLEQMPTVLNAVDHRLDTWLSQAEFMRPNRRVVNLLRIGLLFADLDTYKMPWAQGRKPEELAAAITYFCQSEGIPQPSIMVYSGRGIQAKWLLERPVPRQALPRWNACQTHLINKLAELGADPGAKDASRVLRLVNTVNSKSGAVCRVVHVLEEGGLPIRYNFEGTVANSRW
;
A
#
# COMPACT_ATOMS: atom_id res chain seq x y z
N MET A 1 1.11 -12.30 21.02
CA MET A 1 0.65 -10.89 21.01
C MET A 1 0.89 -10.28 19.63
N ALA A 2 2.15 -9.98 19.23
CA ALA A 2 2.45 -9.35 17.94
C ALA A 2 1.93 -10.11 16.69
N GLN A 3 2.09 -11.44 16.62
CA GLN A 3 1.66 -12.21 15.45
C GLN A 3 0.12 -12.29 15.28
N ALA A 4 -0.63 -12.20 16.37
CA ALA A 4 -2.10 -12.14 16.34
C ALA A 4 -2.59 -10.77 15.84
N GLN A 5 -1.92 -9.68 16.23
CA GLN A 5 -2.21 -8.33 15.70
C GLN A 5 -1.87 -8.22 14.22
N LEU A 6 -0.72 -8.75 13.77
CA LEU A 6 -0.38 -8.77 12.34
C LEU A 6 -1.39 -9.58 11.52
N SER A 7 -1.93 -10.66 12.08
CA SER A 7 -3.01 -11.43 11.46
C SER A 7 -4.30 -10.62 11.36
N LEU A 8 -4.65 -9.85 12.39
CA LEU A 8 -5.84 -9.00 12.42
C LEU A 8 -5.75 -7.88 11.37
N PHE A 9 -4.63 -7.14 11.33
CA PHE A 9 -4.39 -6.14 10.29
C PHE A 9 -4.26 -6.77 8.91
N GLY A 10 -3.80 -8.01 8.81
CA GLY A 10 -3.76 -8.76 7.57
C GLY A 10 -5.14 -9.06 6.99
N GLN A 11 -6.17 -9.25 7.82
CA GLN A 11 -7.54 -9.46 7.31
C GLN A 11 -8.18 -8.16 6.82
N ASN A 12 -7.90 -7.04 7.49
CA ASN A 12 -8.59 -5.77 7.25
C ASN A 12 -7.66 -4.68 6.70
N GLU A 13 -6.54 -5.06 6.06
CA GLU A 13 -5.51 -4.13 5.61
C GLU A 13 -6.09 -3.05 4.70
N ALA A 14 -6.93 -3.46 3.73
CA ALA A 14 -7.63 -2.57 2.81
C ALA A 14 -8.55 -1.57 3.54
N GLU A 15 -9.24 -2.01 4.59
CA GLU A 15 -10.17 -1.19 5.38
C GLU A 15 -9.45 -0.14 6.24
N THR A 16 -8.11 -0.22 6.38
CA THR A 16 -7.34 0.82 7.07
C THR A 16 -7.25 2.12 6.25
N TYR A 17 -7.42 2.05 4.93
CA TYR A 17 -7.35 3.21 4.03
C TYR A 17 -8.50 3.34 3.03
N HIS A 18 -9.42 2.37 3.01
CA HIS A 18 -10.69 2.45 2.31
C HIS A 18 -11.87 2.55 3.27
N ASP A 19 -12.72 3.54 3.06
CA ASP A 19 -13.93 3.73 3.86
C ASP A 19 -15.10 3.01 3.19
N THR A 20 -15.48 1.84 3.73
CA THR A 20 -16.57 1.00 3.20
C THR A 20 -17.95 1.64 3.41
N SER A 21 -18.08 2.64 4.29
CA SER A 21 -19.33 3.39 4.48
C SER A 21 -19.48 4.53 3.47
N ALA A 22 -18.40 4.93 2.80
CA ALA A 22 -18.40 6.04 1.88
C ALA A 22 -18.74 5.63 0.45
N ARG A 23 -19.27 6.58 -0.32
CA ARG A 23 -19.48 6.40 -1.77
C ARG A 23 -18.14 6.41 -2.51
N GLY A 24 -18.03 5.57 -3.53
CA GLY A 24 -16.85 5.47 -4.39
C GLY A 24 -16.67 4.05 -4.89
N PHE A 25 -15.64 3.86 -5.71
CA PHE A 25 -15.25 2.56 -6.25
C PHE A 25 -13.79 2.26 -5.93
N PHE A 26 -13.50 0.99 -5.68
CA PHE A 26 -12.14 0.44 -5.73
C PHE A 26 -12.02 -0.51 -6.92
N SER A 27 -10.80 -0.85 -7.31
CA SER A 27 -10.53 -1.79 -8.40
C SER A 27 -9.65 -2.94 -7.93
N LEU A 28 -9.97 -4.15 -8.42
CA LEU A 28 -9.07 -5.29 -8.39
C LEU A 28 -8.50 -5.53 -9.79
N LEU A 29 -7.22 -5.89 -9.84
CA LEU A 29 -6.58 -6.48 -11.00
C LEU A 29 -6.26 -7.93 -10.63
N VAL A 30 -6.68 -8.89 -11.45
CA VAL A 30 -6.45 -10.32 -11.19
C VAL A 30 -5.77 -10.94 -12.41
N GLN A 31 -4.71 -11.72 -12.17
CA GLN A 31 -4.08 -12.53 -13.21
C GLN A 31 -4.83 -13.85 -13.35
N TRP A 32 -5.59 -13.98 -14.45
CA TRP A 32 -6.18 -15.25 -14.84
C TRP A 32 -5.23 -16.00 -15.80
N PRO A 33 -5.46 -17.30 -16.02
CA PRO A 33 -4.76 -18.04 -17.08
C PRO A 33 -4.94 -17.41 -18.46
N THR A 34 -6.07 -16.74 -18.71
CA THR A 34 -6.38 -16.05 -19.97
C THR A 34 -5.85 -14.62 -20.06
N GLY A 35 -5.14 -14.15 -19.03
CA GLY A 35 -4.59 -12.81 -18.96
C GLY A 35 -5.11 -11.99 -17.77
N LYS A 36 -4.66 -10.74 -17.68
CA LYS A 36 -5.07 -9.83 -16.61
C LYS A 36 -6.47 -9.28 -16.86
N ARG A 37 -7.31 -9.33 -15.84
CA ARG A 37 -8.65 -8.71 -15.86
C ARG A 37 -8.77 -7.71 -14.72
N GLN A 38 -9.30 -6.55 -15.04
CA GLN A 38 -9.59 -5.51 -14.06
C GLN A 38 -11.10 -5.40 -13.85
N SER A 39 -11.51 -5.39 -12.60
CA SER A 39 -12.90 -5.18 -12.19
C SER A 39 -12.95 -4.06 -11.16
N SER A 40 -14.04 -3.29 -11.12
CA SER A 40 -14.24 -2.24 -10.11
C SER A 40 -15.59 -2.41 -9.43
N PHE A 41 -15.62 -2.14 -8.14
CA PHE A 41 -16.76 -2.41 -7.27
C PHE A 41 -17.02 -1.22 -6.34
N PRO A 42 -18.27 -0.97 -5.93
CA PRO A 42 -18.59 -0.01 -4.89
C PRO A 42 -17.84 -0.33 -3.58
N LEU A 43 -17.42 0.70 -2.84
CA LEU A 43 -16.71 0.54 -1.56
C LEU A 43 -17.53 -0.25 -0.52
N GLU A 44 -18.84 -0.07 -0.47
CA GLU A 44 -19.75 -0.84 0.41
C GLU A 44 -19.70 -2.35 0.17
N GLN A 45 -19.30 -2.78 -1.03
CA GLN A 45 -19.19 -4.20 -1.38
C GLN A 45 -17.80 -4.78 -1.08
N MET A 46 -16.86 -3.97 -0.60
CA MET A 46 -15.47 -4.39 -0.38
C MET A 46 -15.34 -5.64 0.49
N PRO A 47 -15.98 -5.75 1.68
CA PRO A 47 -15.85 -6.95 2.50
C PRO A 47 -16.30 -8.22 1.76
N THR A 48 -17.44 -8.15 1.07
CA THR A 48 -17.97 -9.27 0.28
C THR A 48 -17.05 -9.64 -0.89
N VAL A 49 -16.57 -8.64 -1.63
CA VAL A 49 -15.70 -8.85 -2.81
C VAL A 49 -14.35 -9.42 -2.39
N LEU A 50 -13.72 -8.89 -1.34
CA LEU A 50 -12.42 -9.37 -0.87
C LEU A 50 -12.52 -10.79 -0.30
N ASN A 51 -13.59 -11.12 0.43
CA ASN A 51 -13.84 -12.49 0.92
C ASN A 51 -14.07 -13.51 -0.21
N ALA A 52 -14.50 -13.06 -1.38
CA ALA A 52 -14.74 -13.92 -2.54
C ALA A 52 -13.52 -14.08 -3.47
N VAL A 53 -12.39 -13.42 -3.18
CA VAL A 53 -11.18 -13.53 -4.00
C VAL A 53 -10.60 -14.94 -3.93
N ASP A 54 -10.18 -15.49 -5.08
CA ASP A 54 -9.35 -16.69 -5.09
C ASP A 54 -7.90 -16.35 -4.68
N HIS A 55 -7.55 -16.69 -3.44
CA HIS A 55 -6.25 -16.39 -2.85
C HIS A 55 -5.06 -17.06 -3.55
N ARG A 56 -5.31 -18.02 -4.46
CA ARG A 56 -4.28 -18.70 -5.24
C ARG A 56 -3.85 -17.92 -6.48
N LEU A 57 -4.59 -16.88 -6.86
CA LEU A 57 -4.31 -16.04 -8.03
C LEU A 57 -3.57 -14.78 -7.63
N ASP A 58 -2.67 -14.32 -8.51
CA ASP A 58 -2.06 -13.01 -8.36
C ASP A 58 -3.14 -11.92 -8.42
N THR A 59 -3.37 -11.26 -7.29
CA THR A 59 -4.37 -10.20 -7.17
C THR A 59 -3.74 -8.91 -6.66
N TRP A 60 -4.19 -7.80 -7.21
CA TRP A 60 -3.79 -6.46 -6.80
C TRP A 60 -5.03 -5.59 -6.55
N LEU A 61 -4.92 -4.70 -5.58
CA LEU A 61 -5.95 -3.77 -5.13
C LEU A 61 -5.51 -2.33 -5.40
N SER A 62 -6.40 -1.49 -5.92
CA SER A 62 -6.17 -0.04 -6.06
C SER A 62 -5.94 0.60 -4.70
N GLN A 63 -4.99 1.53 -4.60
CA GLN A 63 -4.72 2.23 -3.35
C GLN A 63 -5.57 3.51 -3.17
N ALA A 64 -6.16 4.00 -4.27
CA ALA A 64 -7.09 5.12 -4.27
C ALA A 64 -8.52 4.68 -4.55
N GLU A 65 -9.44 5.62 -4.39
CA GLU A 65 -10.87 5.45 -4.65
C GLU A 65 -11.31 6.32 -5.82
N PHE A 66 -12.33 5.87 -6.55
CA PHE A 66 -12.73 6.47 -7.82
C PHE A 66 -14.23 6.82 -7.85
N MET A 67 -14.58 7.86 -8.61
CA MET A 67 -15.96 8.32 -8.82
C MET A 67 -16.76 7.43 -9.78
N ARG A 68 -16.05 6.68 -10.62
CA ARG A 68 -16.60 5.79 -11.65
C ARG A 68 -16.00 4.39 -11.47
N PRO A 69 -16.60 3.32 -12.01
CA PRO A 69 -16.09 1.95 -11.88
C PRO A 69 -14.87 1.68 -12.77
N ASN A 70 -13.82 2.48 -12.62
CA ASN A 70 -12.50 2.28 -13.21
C ASN A 70 -11.45 3.09 -12.45
N ARG A 71 -10.20 2.63 -12.46
CA ARG A 71 -9.07 3.31 -11.82
C ARG A 71 -8.37 4.37 -12.66
N ARG A 72 -9.03 4.97 -13.66
CA ARG A 72 -8.37 6.04 -14.45
C ARG A 72 -8.16 7.24 -13.55
N VAL A 73 -6.97 7.85 -13.60
CA VAL A 73 -6.65 9.01 -12.77
C VAL A 73 -7.65 10.17 -12.93
N VAL A 74 -8.28 10.33 -14.10
CA VAL A 74 -9.36 11.32 -14.33
C VAL A 74 -10.61 11.10 -13.47
N ASN A 75 -10.84 9.87 -13.00
CA ASN A 75 -11.94 9.49 -12.14
C ASN A 75 -11.52 9.37 -10.67
N LEU A 76 -10.27 9.72 -10.31
CA LEU A 76 -9.84 9.75 -8.91
C LEU A 76 -10.83 10.58 -8.08
N LEU A 77 -11.35 9.98 -7.01
CA LEU A 77 -12.19 10.62 -6.00
C LEU A 77 -11.32 11.13 -4.85
N ARG A 78 -10.59 10.21 -4.20
CA ARG A 78 -9.70 10.50 -3.07
C ARG A 78 -8.66 9.39 -2.88
N ILE A 79 -7.61 9.68 -2.13
CA ILE A 79 -6.57 8.71 -1.76
C ILE A 79 -6.19 8.87 -0.28
N GLY A 80 -6.15 7.75 0.45
CA GLY A 80 -5.98 7.72 1.91
C GLY A 80 -4.55 7.49 2.40
N LEU A 81 -3.57 7.38 1.51
CA LEU A 81 -2.20 7.03 1.85
C LEU A 81 -1.16 7.57 0.85
N LEU A 82 0.10 7.56 1.27
CA LEU A 82 1.26 7.47 0.40
C LEU A 82 1.79 6.02 0.45
N PHE A 83 2.53 5.60 -0.56
CA PHE A 83 3.05 4.23 -0.62
C PHE A 83 4.42 4.14 -1.31
N ALA A 84 5.13 3.04 -1.13
CA ALA A 84 6.31 2.69 -1.92
C ALA A 84 6.33 1.19 -2.19
N ASP A 85 6.53 0.79 -3.44
CA ASP A 85 6.81 -0.60 -3.81
C ASP A 85 8.33 -0.78 -3.82
N LEU A 86 8.86 -1.40 -2.77
CA LEU A 86 10.29 -1.62 -2.57
C LEU A 86 10.66 -2.98 -3.14
N ASP A 87 11.32 -3.00 -4.29
CA ASP A 87 11.85 -4.19 -4.95
C ASP A 87 13.12 -4.68 -4.24
N THR A 88 13.04 -4.93 -2.93
CA THR A 88 14.18 -5.32 -2.09
C THR A 88 14.91 -6.56 -2.61
N TYR A 89 14.21 -7.49 -3.28
CA TYR A 89 14.83 -8.65 -3.94
C TYR A 89 15.85 -8.31 -5.05
N LYS A 90 15.89 -7.06 -5.53
CA LYS A 90 16.91 -6.57 -6.46
C LYS A 90 18.11 -5.93 -5.76
N MET A 91 18.03 -5.75 -4.43
CA MET A 91 19.01 -4.98 -3.67
C MET A 91 20.01 -5.88 -2.95
N PRO A 92 21.33 -5.61 -3.05
CA PRO A 92 22.36 -6.41 -2.36
C PRO A 92 22.17 -6.45 -0.84
N TRP A 93 21.81 -5.33 -0.22
CA TRP A 93 21.63 -5.25 1.24
C TRP A 93 20.53 -6.17 1.77
N ALA A 94 19.58 -6.55 0.92
CA ALA A 94 18.39 -7.32 1.26
C ALA A 94 18.53 -8.83 1.00
N GLN A 95 19.62 -9.27 0.35
CA GLN A 95 19.81 -10.68 0.02
C GLN A 95 19.88 -11.55 1.29
N GLY A 96 19.17 -12.67 1.29
CA GLY A 96 19.12 -13.62 2.41
C GLY A 96 18.29 -13.17 3.62
N ARG A 97 17.79 -11.92 3.64
CA ARG A 97 16.99 -11.40 4.74
C ARG A 97 15.56 -11.93 4.70
N LYS A 98 15.01 -12.24 5.87
CA LYS A 98 13.59 -12.55 6.06
C LYS A 98 12.73 -11.28 5.92
N PRO A 99 11.43 -11.41 5.59
CA PRO A 99 10.55 -10.25 5.45
C PRO A 99 10.52 -9.31 6.67
N GLU A 100 10.61 -9.85 7.88
CA GLU A 100 10.65 -9.09 9.13
C GLU A 100 11.97 -8.31 9.28
N GLU A 101 13.09 -8.88 8.83
CA GLU A 101 14.41 -8.23 8.82
C GLU A 101 14.48 -7.13 7.75
N LEU A 102 13.78 -7.31 6.63
CA LEU A 102 13.59 -6.25 5.64
C LEU A 102 12.80 -5.08 6.25
N ALA A 103 11.68 -5.36 6.92
CA ALA A 103 10.88 -4.34 7.57
C ALA A 103 11.67 -3.58 8.65
N ALA A 104 12.46 -4.28 9.47
CA ALA A 104 13.33 -3.64 10.46
C ALA A 104 14.39 -2.73 9.80
N ALA A 105 15.00 -3.16 8.70
CA ALA A 105 15.98 -2.36 7.97
C ALA A 105 15.37 -1.09 7.34
N ILE A 106 14.18 -1.22 6.74
CA ILE A 106 13.44 -0.08 6.18
C ILE A 106 13.07 0.91 7.30
N THR A 107 12.63 0.39 8.45
CA THR A 107 12.30 1.20 9.62
C THR A 107 13.51 2.00 10.11
N TYR A 108 14.65 1.32 10.26
CA TYR A 108 15.91 1.95 10.66
C TYR A 108 16.36 3.03 9.67
N PHE A 109 16.31 2.74 8.36
CA PHE A 109 16.66 3.71 7.33
C PHE A 109 15.74 4.94 7.38
N CYS A 110 14.43 4.76 7.54
CA CYS A 110 13.51 5.89 7.63
C CYS A 110 13.86 6.77 8.84
N GLN A 111 14.14 6.16 9.99
CA GLN A 111 14.55 6.90 11.19
C GLN A 111 15.88 7.66 10.99
N SER A 112 16.89 7.02 10.38
CA SER A 112 18.19 7.66 10.17
C SER A 112 18.14 8.81 9.18
N GLU A 113 17.30 8.69 8.15
CA GLU A 113 17.13 9.72 7.11
C GLU A 113 16.08 10.78 7.46
N GLY A 114 15.48 10.70 8.66
CA GLY A 114 14.42 11.62 9.09
C GLY A 114 13.11 11.48 8.31
N ILE A 115 12.92 10.37 7.61
CA ILE A 115 11.68 10.03 6.89
C ILE A 115 10.68 9.47 7.91
N PRO A 116 9.41 9.88 7.89
CA PRO A 116 8.37 9.25 8.70
C PRO A 116 8.38 7.72 8.48
N GLN A 117 8.19 6.94 9.54
CA GLN A 117 8.17 5.48 9.42
C GLN A 117 6.89 5.01 8.71
N PRO A 118 6.92 3.93 7.91
CA PRO A 118 5.70 3.38 7.34
C PRO A 118 4.69 2.99 8.43
N SER A 119 3.42 3.33 8.25
CA SER A 119 2.32 2.86 9.12
C SER A 119 2.15 1.36 9.04
N ILE A 120 2.21 0.81 7.82
CA ILE A 120 2.03 -0.61 7.52
C ILE A 120 3.06 -1.02 6.48
N MET A 121 3.67 -2.19 6.66
CA MET A 121 4.47 -2.84 5.62
C MET A 121 3.91 -4.22 5.28
N VAL A 122 3.71 -4.45 3.99
CA VAL A 122 3.23 -5.73 3.44
C VAL A 122 4.36 -6.38 2.66
N TYR A 123 4.70 -7.61 3.00
CA TYR A 123 5.54 -8.45 2.15
C TYR A 123 4.74 -8.90 0.94
N SER A 124 5.20 -8.51 -0.25
CA SER A 124 4.53 -8.78 -1.53
C SER A 124 4.83 -10.17 -2.10
N GLY A 125 5.52 -11.03 -1.33
CA GLY A 125 6.08 -12.30 -1.77
C GLY A 125 7.51 -12.21 -2.30
N ARG A 126 8.03 -11.00 -2.56
CA ARG A 126 9.43 -10.76 -2.96
C ARG A 126 10.02 -9.47 -2.42
N GLY A 127 9.20 -8.41 -2.37
CA GLY A 127 9.59 -7.08 -1.88
C GLY A 127 8.69 -6.61 -0.75
N ILE A 128 8.81 -5.34 -0.38
CA ILE A 128 7.99 -4.71 0.66
C ILE A 128 7.16 -3.58 0.05
N GLN A 129 5.86 -3.61 0.30
CA GLN A 129 4.97 -2.48 0.07
C GLN A 129 4.86 -1.70 1.37
N ALA A 130 5.50 -0.54 1.42
CA ALA A 130 5.43 0.36 2.57
C ALA A 130 4.27 1.35 2.35
N LYS A 131 3.46 1.58 3.39
CA LYS A 131 2.27 2.45 3.34
C LYS A 131 2.29 3.45 4.48
N TRP A 132 2.05 4.71 4.18
CA TRP A 132 1.89 5.80 5.13
C TRP A 132 0.44 6.27 5.10
N LEU A 133 -0.32 5.86 6.10
CA LEU A 133 -1.75 6.19 6.19
C LEU A 133 -1.92 7.67 6.49
N LEU A 134 -2.90 8.32 5.86
CA LEU A 134 -3.26 9.70 6.14
C LEU A 134 -4.39 9.75 7.17
N GLU A 135 -4.38 10.79 8.02
CA GLU A 135 -5.47 11.07 8.96
C GLU A 135 -6.80 11.30 8.24
N ARG A 136 -6.73 11.97 7.09
CA ARG A 136 -7.88 12.23 6.21
C ARG A 136 -7.48 11.94 4.76
N PRO A 137 -8.31 11.24 3.99
CA PRO A 137 -8.03 11.02 2.59
C PRO A 137 -8.03 12.36 1.84
N VAL A 138 -7.03 12.53 0.97
CA VAL A 138 -6.88 13.75 0.18
C VAL A 138 -7.76 13.66 -1.06
N PRO A 139 -8.51 14.73 -1.39
CA PRO A 139 -9.40 14.72 -2.53
C PRO A 139 -8.62 14.95 -3.83
N ARG A 140 -9.25 14.66 -4.97
CA ARG A 140 -8.70 14.86 -6.31
C ARG A 140 -7.99 16.22 -6.52
N GLN A 141 -8.54 17.29 -5.97
CA GLN A 141 -8.02 18.66 -6.12
C GLN A 141 -6.61 18.81 -5.52
N ALA A 142 -6.27 18.00 -4.53
CA ALA A 142 -4.94 17.96 -3.90
C ALA A 142 -3.96 17.02 -4.62
N LEU A 143 -4.36 16.36 -5.71
CA LEU A 143 -3.51 15.41 -6.44
C LEU A 143 -2.14 15.98 -6.84
N PRO A 144 -1.98 17.24 -7.30
CA PRO A 144 -0.65 17.78 -7.59
C PRO A 144 0.28 17.79 -6.37
N ARG A 145 -0.25 18.13 -5.18
CA ARG A 145 0.52 18.13 -3.93
C ARG A 145 0.83 16.70 -3.49
N TRP A 146 -0.15 15.79 -3.61
CA TRP A 146 0.05 14.38 -3.31
C TRP A 146 1.14 13.76 -4.21
N ASN A 147 1.11 14.05 -5.52
CA ASN A 147 2.14 13.59 -6.46
C ASN A 147 3.54 14.12 -6.10
N ALA A 148 3.65 15.36 -5.61
CA ALA A 148 4.91 15.92 -5.17
C ALA A 148 5.46 15.18 -3.95
N CYS A 149 4.64 14.96 -2.91
CA CYS A 149 5.02 14.14 -1.75
C CYS A 149 5.38 12.71 -2.14
N GLN A 150 4.55 12.08 -2.96
CA GLN A 150 4.75 10.71 -3.43
C GLN A 150 6.07 10.59 -4.21
N THR A 151 6.37 11.55 -5.09
CA THR A 151 7.65 11.56 -5.84
C THR A 151 8.84 11.78 -4.92
N HIS A 152 8.72 12.71 -3.96
CA HIS A 152 9.78 12.96 -2.99
C HIS A 152 10.09 11.70 -2.17
N LEU A 153 9.05 11.06 -1.63
CA LEU A 153 9.16 9.83 -0.86
C LEU A 153 9.84 8.70 -1.66
N ILE A 154 9.42 8.48 -2.91
CA ILE A 154 10.03 7.47 -3.77
C ILE A 154 11.52 7.76 -4.03
N ASN A 155 11.88 9.03 -4.24
CA ASN A 155 13.28 9.41 -4.44
C ASN A 155 14.14 9.15 -3.21
N LYS A 156 13.64 9.49 -2.01
CA LYS A 156 14.32 9.24 -0.73
C LYS A 156 14.54 7.74 -0.46
N LEU A 157 13.63 6.90 -0.94
CA LEU A 157 13.68 5.44 -0.74
C LEU A 157 14.38 4.69 -1.90
N ALA A 158 15.01 5.40 -2.83
CA ALA A 158 15.64 4.79 -4.01
C ALA A 158 16.72 3.76 -3.62
N GLU A 159 17.51 4.02 -2.58
CA GLU A 159 18.55 3.10 -2.06
C GLU A 159 17.97 1.82 -1.45
N LEU A 160 16.72 1.86 -1.02
CA LEU A 160 15.97 0.69 -0.56
C LEU A 160 15.30 -0.09 -1.71
N GLY A 161 15.44 0.38 -2.95
CA GLY A 161 14.87 -0.26 -4.14
C GLY A 161 13.44 0.18 -4.45
N ALA A 162 13.04 1.39 -4.08
CA ALA A 162 11.73 1.93 -4.47
C ALA A 162 11.57 1.97 -6.00
N ASP A 163 10.47 1.41 -6.53
CA ASP A 163 10.15 1.48 -7.96
C ASP A 163 9.79 2.93 -8.35
N PRO A 164 10.61 3.61 -9.19
CA PRO A 164 10.34 4.98 -9.62
C PRO A 164 9.06 5.11 -10.47
N GLY A 165 8.56 4.00 -11.00
CA GLY A 165 7.30 3.91 -11.72
C GLY A 165 6.08 3.80 -10.81
N ALA A 166 6.22 3.35 -9.56
CA ALA A 166 5.13 3.13 -8.62
C ALA A 166 4.75 4.38 -7.82
N LYS A 167 4.33 5.45 -8.51
CA LYS A 167 4.03 6.76 -7.90
C LYS A 167 2.74 7.43 -8.37
N ASP A 168 1.91 6.73 -9.14
CA ASP A 168 0.65 7.27 -9.65
C ASP A 168 -0.54 6.94 -8.74
N ALA A 169 -1.51 7.85 -8.61
CA ALA A 169 -2.72 7.61 -7.82
C ALA A 169 -3.61 6.48 -8.36
N SER A 170 -3.39 6.00 -9.60
CA SER A 170 -4.09 4.84 -10.16
C SER A 170 -3.40 3.50 -9.83
N ARG A 171 -2.36 3.50 -9.00
CA ARG A 171 -1.56 2.33 -8.68
C ARG A 171 -2.40 1.24 -8.01
N VAL A 172 -2.13 0.01 -8.39
CA VAL A 172 -2.56 -1.20 -7.69
C VAL A 172 -1.36 -1.86 -7.04
N LEU A 173 -1.51 -2.32 -5.80
CA LEU A 173 -0.50 -3.07 -5.04
C LEU A 173 -1.04 -4.45 -4.70
N ARG A 174 -0.18 -5.37 -4.27
CA ARG A 174 -0.57 -6.77 -4.02
C ARG A 174 -1.62 -6.82 -2.92
N LEU A 175 -2.66 -7.62 -3.14
CA LEU A 175 -3.67 -7.87 -2.11
C LEU A 175 -3.11 -8.84 -1.07
N VAL A 176 -3.24 -8.49 0.21
CA VAL A 176 -2.87 -9.37 1.32
C VAL A 176 -3.63 -10.70 1.25
N ASN A 177 -3.03 -11.77 1.74
CA ASN A 177 -3.51 -13.16 1.70
C ASN A 177 -3.56 -13.79 0.31
N THR A 178 -3.10 -13.10 -0.74
CA THR A 178 -2.99 -13.69 -2.09
C THR A 178 -1.57 -14.14 -2.41
N VAL A 179 -1.44 -15.18 -3.24
CA VAL A 179 -0.15 -15.71 -3.68
C VAL A 179 0.49 -14.76 -4.70
N ASN A 180 1.81 -14.59 -4.59
CA ASN A 180 2.64 -14.09 -5.68
C ASN A 180 3.26 -15.27 -6.43
N SER A 181 2.73 -15.58 -7.61
CA SER A 181 3.13 -16.77 -8.40
C SER A 181 4.60 -16.77 -8.80
N LYS A 182 5.24 -15.59 -8.85
CA LYS A 182 6.68 -15.46 -9.16
C LYS A 182 7.58 -16.05 -8.07
N SER A 183 7.07 -16.23 -6.87
CA SER A 183 7.80 -16.71 -5.69
C SER A 183 7.10 -17.85 -4.95
N GLY A 184 5.83 -18.11 -5.23
CA GLY A 184 4.98 -19.02 -4.46
C GLY A 184 4.57 -18.49 -3.06
N ALA A 185 5.21 -17.44 -2.57
CA ALA A 185 4.91 -16.84 -1.27
C ALA A 185 3.55 -16.12 -1.23
N VAL A 186 2.91 -16.17 -0.05
CA VAL A 186 1.67 -15.44 0.26
C VAL A 186 2.00 -14.00 0.69
N CYS A 187 1.27 -13.04 0.14
CA CYS A 187 1.39 -11.64 0.54
C CYS A 187 0.82 -11.45 1.95
N ARG A 188 1.57 -10.80 2.85
CA ARG A 188 1.17 -10.67 4.26
C ARG A 188 1.71 -9.40 4.91
N VAL A 189 0.99 -8.86 5.88
CA VAL A 189 1.51 -7.78 6.73
C VAL A 189 2.68 -8.31 7.55
N VAL A 190 3.79 -7.58 7.57
CA VAL A 190 5.02 -7.94 8.29
C VAL A 190 5.40 -6.94 9.36
N HIS A 191 4.82 -5.74 9.31
CA HIS A 191 5.02 -4.71 10.33
C HIS A 191 3.84 -3.73 10.32
N VAL A 192 3.46 -3.28 11.52
CA VAL A 192 2.53 -2.18 11.75
C VAL A 192 3.15 -1.32 12.83
N LEU A 193 3.24 -0.02 12.58
CA LEU A 193 3.61 0.95 13.60
C LEU A 193 2.32 1.46 14.25
N GLU A 194 2.13 1.14 15.53
CA GLU A 194 0.89 1.37 16.26
C GLU A 194 1.03 2.48 17.31
N GLU A 195 -0.03 3.26 17.47
CA GLU A 195 -0.26 4.15 18.62
C GLU A 195 -1.69 3.91 19.12
N GLY A 196 -1.84 3.60 20.42
CA GLY A 196 -3.15 3.28 21.00
C GLY A 196 -3.84 2.04 20.41
N GLY A 197 -3.07 1.08 19.86
CA GLY A 197 -3.59 -0.14 19.24
C GLY A 197 -4.14 0.04 17.82
N LEU A 198 -3.92 1.21 17.22
CA LEU A 198 -4.27 1.51 15.83
C LEU A 198 -3.01 1.88 15.04
N PRO A 199 -2.95 1.59 13.72
CA PRO A 199 -1.85 2.03 12.89
C PRO A 199 -1.74 3.55 12.91
N ILE A 200 -0.52 4.07 13.06
CA ILE A 200 -0.30 5.51 13.06
C ILE A 200 -0.74 6.14 11.74
N ARG A 201 -1.20 7.40 11.82
CA ARG A 201 -1.66 8.18 10.66
C ARG A 201 -0.94 9.52 10.62
N TYR A 202 -0.80 10.06 9.43
CA TYR A 202 -0.06 11.28 9.17
C TYR A 202 -0.98 12.40 8.68
N ASN A 203 -0.78 13.59 9.22
CA ASN A 203 -1.47 14.78 8.75
C ASN A 203 -0.89 15.24 7.41
N PHE A 204 -1.63 15.10 6.31
CA PHE A 204 -1.11 15.46 4.98
C PHE A 204 -0.59 16.91 4.91
N GLU A 205 -1.32 17.88 5.48
CA GLU A 205 -0.94 19.30 5.45
C GLU A 205 0.32 19.56 6.29
N GLY A 206 0.39 19.03 7.51
CA GLY A 206 1.56 19.13 8.38
C GLY A 206 2.79 18.42 7.80
N THR A 207 2.58 17.39 6.98
CA THR A 207 3.68 16.69 6.31
C THR A 207 4.15 17.42 5.05
N VAL A 208 3.27 18.10 4.32
CA VAL A 208 3.62 18.99 3.19
C VAL A 208 4.34 20.26 3.67
N ALA A 209 3.89 20.87 4.77
CA ALA A 209 4.36 22.19 5.22
C ALA A 209 5.76 22.18 5.86
N ASN A 210 6.19 21.07 6.47
CA ASN A 210 7.43 21.02 7.23
C ASN A 210 8.66 20.55 6.44
N SER A 211 8.53 20.28 5.13
CA SER A 211 9.62 19.72 4.30
C SER A 211 10.35 18.54 4.95
N ARG A 212 9.63 17.75 5.77
CA ARG A 212 10.12 16.51 6.40
C ARG A 212 9.86 15.28 5.52
N TRP A 213 9.51 15.50 4.26
CA TRP A 213 9.68 14.51 3.20
C TRP A 213 11.05 14.75 2.61
#